data_AF-A0A0K1EKJ8-F1
#
_entry.id   AF-A0A0K1EKJ8-F1
#
_cell.length_a   1.000
_cell.length_b   1.000
_cell.length_c   1.000
_cell.angle_alpha   90.00
_cell.angle_beta   90.00
_cell.angle_gamma   90.00
#
_symmetry.space_group_name_H-M   'P 1'
#
loop_
_entity.id
_entity.type
_entity.pdbx_description
1 polymer ?
#
loop_
_entity_poly.entity_id
_entity_poly.type
_entity_poly.pdbx_seq_one_letter_code
_entity_poly.pdbx_strand_id
1 'polypeptide(L)'
;MRVKLIPTGRCELIGLPECLGRLFPDHTFEAVPARVDPDGTQLPFDGFTSGRLTSTLMPGNLLRLVQQLASEVHPGRDGNAADLAVLIDDLELENIDQPGLVVERVRSAVRQHLDQLGQRENAAKVAHVREALLERASFHLASPMIEAWFFGDLEALKHAGIPDDRLPPQLRAGIDLEHFETDHEAFSSDDGTHCTAMHASARRGSPPRPRWMLKARPDLPHYQRERHPKAYLTWLCRNAEEKRCCSTYRETHEGAAALRALRWEQVLQTPGHGRFARALLRDLADILGPPTVALTDGEEHPLLSRSNAPMDRVLRNL
;
A
#
# COMPACT_ATOMS: atom_id res chain seq x y z
N MET A 1 2.10 -20.87 -9.17
CA MET A 1 2.97 -20.56 -8.01
C MET A 1 2.13 -19.97 -6.89
N ARG A 2 2.56 -20.07 -5.63
CA ARG A 2 1.93 -19.47 -4.45
C ARG A 2 2.65 -18.20 -4.03
N VAL A 3 1.96 -17.07 -4.13
CA VAL A 3 2.42 -15.74 -3.74
C VAL A 3 1.76 -15.32 -2.42
N LYS A 4 2.57 -14.96 -1.43
CA LYS A 4 2.12 -14.43 -0.14
C LYS A 4 2.28 -12.92 -0.13
N LEU A 5 1.21 -12.19 0.12
CA LEU A 5 1.23 -10.73 0.26
C LEU A 5 1.22 -10.39 1.75
N ILE A 6 2.10 -9.51 2.20
CA ILE A 6 2.15 -9.01 3.57
C ILE A 6 1.81 -7.52 3.52
N PRO A 7 0.51 -7.17 3.49
CA PRO A 7 0.09 -5.78 3.45
C PRO A 7 0.00 -5.16 4.85
N THR A 8 0.11 -3.85 4.89
CA THR A 8 -0.07 -3.03 6.10
C THR A 8 -1.43 -2.31 6.15
N GLY A 9 -2.11 -2.17 5.01
CA GLY A 9 -3.45 -1.61 4.95
C GLY A 9 -4.56 -2.67 4.84
N ARG A 10 -5.78 -2.27 5.20
CA ARG A 10 -6.95 -3.16 5.22
C ARG A 10 -7.51 -3.41 3.82
N CYS A 11 -7.41 -2.41 2.96
CA CYS A 11 -7.86 -2.50 1.58
C CYS A 11 -7.10 -3.60 0.82
N GLU A 12 -5.79 -3.61 1.01
CA GLU A 12 -4.78 -4.47 0.42
C GLU A 12 -4.95 -5.91 0.91
N LEU A 13 -5.12 -6.10 2.22
CA LEU A 13 -5.36 -7.41 2.83
C LEU A 13 -6.55 -8.13 2.19
N ILE A 14 -7.58 -7.38 1.81
CA ILE A 14 -8.86 -7.94 1.37
C ILE A 14 -8.97 -7.97 -0.17
N GLY A 15 -8.49 -6.94 -0.86
CA GLY A 15 -8.69 -6.74 -2.29
C GLY A 15 -7.49 -7.09 -3.17
N LEU A 16 -6.25 -6.93 -2.67
CA LEU A 16 -5.05 -7.08 -3.50
C LEU A 16 -4.82 -8.51 -4.01
N PRO A 17 -5.10 -9.58 -3.23
CA PRO A 17 -4.96 -10.95 -3.74
C PRO A 17 -5.80 -11.21 -5.00
N GLU A 18 -7.05 -10.78 -5.01
CA GLU A 18 -7.96 -10.98 -6.14
C GLU A 18 -7.60 -10.04 -7.32
N CYS A 19 -7.20 -8.79 -7.01
CA CYS A 19 -6.69 -7.85 -8.00
C CYS A 19 -5.50 -8.43 -8.79
N LEU A 20 -4.50 -8.96 -8.10
CA LEU A 20 -3.32 -9.58 -8.74
C LEU A 20 -3.63 -10.96 -9.33
N GLY A 21 -4.51 -11.74 -8.70
CA GLY A 21 -4.96 -13.03 -9.22
C GLY A 21 -5.65 -12.91 -10.59
N ARG A 22 -6.37 -11.81 -10.85
CA ARG A 22 -6.93 -11.52 -12.17
C ARG A 22 -5.85 -11.29 -13.24
N LEU A 23 -4.72 -10.67 -12.87
CA LEU A 23 -3.60 -10.47 -13.79
C LEU A 23 -2.85 -11.78 -14.07
N PHE A 24 -2.69 -12.64 -13.06
CA PHE A 24 -1.89 -13.87 -13.12
C PHE A 24 -2.73 -15.09 -12.66
N PRO A 25 -3.75 -15.52 -13.43
CA PRO A 25 -4.75 -16.50 -12.98
C PRO A 25 -4.22 -17.92 -12.77
N ASP A 26 -3.06 -18.25 -13.33
CA ASP A 26 -2.40 -19.55 -13.13
C ASP A 26 -1.64 -19.63 -11.77
N HIS A 27 -1.71 -18.56 -10.96
CA HIS A 27 -1.01 -18.42 -9.70
C HIS A 27 -2.00 -18.09 -8.57
N THR A 28 -1.66 -18.47 -7.35
CA THR A 28 -2.47 -18.17 -6.17
C THR A 28 -1.86 -17.00 -5.41
N PHE A 29 -2.69 -16.04 -5.04
CA PHE A 29 -2.32 -14.92 -4.19
C PHE A 29 -3.08 -15.03 -2.88
N GLU A 30 -2.36 -14.92 -1.77
CA GLU A 30 -2.93 -15.00 -0.43
C GLU A 30 -2.34 -13.89 0.41
N ALA A 31 -3.18 -13.05 1.02
CA ALA A 31 -2.70 -12.07 1.97
C ALA A 31 -2.49 -12.71 3.34
N VAL A 32 -1.43 -12.29 4.02
CA VAL A 32 -1.02 -12.76 5.35
C VAL A 32 -1.50 -11.73 6.36
N PRO A 33 -2.52 -12.05 7.18
CA PRO A 33 -2.95 -11.16 8.25
C PRO A 33 -1.96 -11.18 9.42
N ALA A 34 -1.81 -10.06 10.12
CA ALA A 34 -1.08 -10.02 11.38
C ALA A 34 -1.84 -10.74 12.51
N ARG A 35 -3.17 -10.70 12.44
CA ARG A 35 -4.05 -11.37 13.39
C ARG A 35 -5.40 -11.68 12.75
N VAL A 36 -6.02 -12.76 13.20
CA VAL A 36 -7.43 -13.05 12.95
C VAL A 36 -8.17 -12.94 14.29
N ASP A 37 -9.18 -12.07 14.34
CA ASP A 37 -10.04 -11.90 15.51
C ASP A 37 -10.99 -13.11 15.66
N PRO A 38 -11.59 -13.34 16.85
CA PRO A 38 -12.44 -14.50 17.09
C PRO A 38 -13.66 -14.62 16.17
N ASP A 39 -14.11 -13.51 15.58
CA ASP A 39 -15.20 -13.46 14.61
C ASP A 39 -14.76 -13.76 13.17
N GLY A 40 -13.48 -14.08 12.96
CA GLY A 40 -12.88 -14.33 11.66
C GLY A 40 -12.38 -13.07 10.95
N THR A 41 -12.52 -11.88 11.55
CA THR A 41 -12.01 -10.64 10.97
C THR A 41 -10.49 -10.67 10.90
N GLN A 42 -9.96 -10.49 9.70
CA GLN A 42 -8.52 -10.42 9.47
C GLN A 42 -8.03 -8.97 9.62
N LEU A 43 -6.93 -8.79 10.33
CA LEU A 43 -6.28 -7.49 10.54
C LEU A 43 -4.89 -7.49 9.90
N PRO A 44 -4.52 -6.41 9.17
CA PRO A 44 -3.21 -6.29 8.57
C PRO A 44 -2.16 -6.00 9.64
N PHE A 45 -0.89 -6.02 9.23
CA PHE A 45 0.18 -5.50 10.06
C PHE A 45 0.07 -3.98 10.16
N ASP A 46 0.56 -3.38 11.25
CA ASP A 46 0.65 -1.92 11.30
C ASP A 46 1.64 -1.42 10.23
N GLY A 47 1.31 -0.37 9.50
CA GLY A 47 2.22 0.33 8.57
C GLY A 47 3.36 1.02 9.31
N PHE A 48 4.54 1.08 8.70
CA PHE A 48 5.69 1.76 9.31
C PHE A 48 5.94 3.16 8.72
N THR A 49 5.19 3.53 7.69
CA THR A 49 5.24 4.82 6.99
C THR A 49 4.19 5.81 7.47
N SER A 50 3.21 5.43 8.29
CA SER A 50 2.15 6.33 8.80
C SER A 50 2.66 7.44 9.72
N GLY A 51 3.94 7.44 10.07
CA GLY A 51 4.61 8.50 10.81
C GLY A 51 5.93 8.89 10.14
N ARG A 52 6.38 10.14 10.34
CA ARG A 52 7.63 10.63 9.76
C ARG A 52 8.81 9.78 10.24
N LEU A 53 9.51 9.14 9.32
CA LEU A 53 10.71 8.40 9.61
C LEU A 53 11.89 9.34 9.89
N THR A 54 12.76 8.92 10.80
CA THR A 54 14.04 9.58 11.08
C THR A 54 15.20 8.63 10.80
N SER A 55 16.40 9.18 10.58
CA SER A 55 17.63 8.42 10.32
C SER A 55 18.20 7.70 11.55
N THR A 56 17.68 7.95 12.75
CA THR A 56 18.20 7.36 13.99
C THR A 56 17.36 6.22 14.58
N LEU A 57 16.05 6.23 14.36
CA LEU A 57 15.14 5.25 15.00
C LEU A 57 14.59 4.24 13.99
N MET A 58 14.64 2.96 14.39
CA MET A 58 13.97 1.87 13.68
C MET A 58 12.48 1.84 14.08
N PRO A 59 11.54 1.83 13.13
CA PRO A 59 10.12 1.62 13.43
C PRO A 59 9.92 0.28 14.14
N GLY A 60 9.21 0.28 15.28
CA GLY A 60 9.09 -0.91 16.14
C GLY A 60 8.41 -2.10 15.48
N ASN A 61 7.50 -1.85 14.53
CA ASN A 61 6.77 -2.86 13.76
C ASN A 61 7.54 -3.38 12.53
N LEU A 62 8.52 -2.63 11.99
CA LEU A 62 9.22 -3.02 10.77
C LEU A 62 10.01 -4.31 10.91
N LEU A 63 10.66 -4.52 12.06
CA LEU A 63 11.34 -5.79 12.32
C LEU A 63 10.37 -6.98 12.35
N ARG A 64 9.14 -6.79 12.83
CA ARG A 64 8.09 -7.84 12.82
C ARG A 64 7.63 -8.15 11.40
N LEU A 65 7.48 -7.13 10.55
CA LEU A 65 7.15 -7.30 9.12
C LEU A 65 8.22 -8.13 8.39
N VAL A 66 9.51 -7.79 8.61
CA VAL A 66 10.63 -8.54 8.03
C VAL A 66 10.69 -9.97 8.55
N GLN A 67 10.43 -10.19 9.85
CA GLN A 67 10.34 -11.54 10.42
C GLN A 67 9.22 -12.35 9.78
N GLN A 68 8.05 -11.74 9.56
CA GLN A 68 6.95 -12.40 8.84
C GLN A 68 7.37 -12.75 7.41
N LEU A 69 7.97 -11.80 6.69
CA LEU A 69 8.46 -11.98 5.32
C LEU A 69 9.44 -13.17 5.22
N ALA A 70 10.41 -13.24 6.13
CA ALA A 70 11.34 -14.36 6.21
C ALA A 70 10.62 -15.69 6.50
N SER A 71 9.61 -15.70 7.37
CA SER A 71 8.86 -16.92 7.68
C SER A 71 8.01 -17.43 6.52
N GLU A 72 7.52 -16.57 5.62
CA GLU A 72 6.75 -17.04 4.46
C GLU A 72 7.64 -17.75 3.43
N VAL A 73 8.89 -17.32 3.26
CA VAL A 73 9.83 -17.93 2.29
C VAL A 73 10.69 -19.04 2.90
N HIS A 74 10.80 -19.10 4.22
CA HIS A 74 11.55 -20.12 4.95
C HIS A 74 10.87 -20.51 6.28
N PRO A 75 9.72 -21.19 6.25
CA PRO A 75 8.89 -21.47 7.44
C PRO A 75 9.44 -22.60 8.35
N GLY A 76 10.58 -23.21 8.02
CA GLY A 76 11.14 -24.33 8.78
C GLY A 76 10.61 -25.69 8.32
N ARG A 77 10.54 -26.67 9.23
CA ARG A 77 10.33 -28.09 8.89
C ARG A 77 8.92 -28.45 8.43
N ASP A 78 7.91 -27.80 9.01
CA ASP A 78 6.50 -28.21 8.86
C ASP A 78 5.69 -27.24 7.99
N GLY A 79 6.33 -26.18 7.51
CA GLY A 79 5.68 -25.18 6.67
C GLY A 79 6.04 -25.36 5.20
N ASN A 80 5.09 -25.04 4.33
CA ASN A 80 5.35 -24.91 2.91
C ASN A 80 5.82 -23.49 2.62
N ALA A 81 7.05 -23.35 2.14
CA ALA A 81 7.57 -22.05 1.71
C ALA A 81 6.77 -21.51 0.53
N ALA A 82 6.46 -20.22 0.53
CA ALA A 82 5.92 -19.53 -0.63
C ALA A 82 6.93 -19.54 -1.79
N ASP A 83 6.42 -19.48 -3.02
CA ASP A 83 7.26 -19.29 -4.20
C ASP A 83 7.74 -17.83 -4.27
N LEU A 84 6.90 -16.90 -3.79
CA LEU A 84 7.24 -15.48 -3.59
C LEU A 84 6.49 -14.95 -2.36
N ALA A 85 7.15 -14.11 -1.56
CA ALA A 85 6.51 -13.28 -0.55
C ALA A 85 6.78 -11.79 -0.82
N VAL A 86 5.75 -10.96 -0.76
CA VAL A 86 5.81 -9.53 -1.09
C VAL A 86 5.33 -8.72 0.11
N LEU A 87 6.22 -7.94 0.72
CA LEU A 87 5.85 -6.91 1.68
C LEU A 87 5.43 -5.65 0.91
N ILE A 88 4.22 -5.15 1.18
CA ILE A 88 3.71 -3.91 0.58
C ILE A 88 3.25 -2.96 1.67
N ASP A 89 3.72 -1.70 1.60
CA ASP A 89 3.29 -0.62 2.49
C ASP A 89 2.92 0.62 1.67
N ASP A 90 2.06 1.47 2.21
CA ASP A 90 1.77 2.77 1.62
C ASP A 90 2.96 3.71 1.79
N LEU A 91 3.28 4.53 0.80
CA LEU A 91 4.24 5.64 0.93
C LEU A 91 3.50 6.89 1.42
N GLU A 92 2.99 6.79 2.64
CA GLU A 92 2.18 7.82 3.29
C GLU A 92 2.81 9.21 3.19
N LEU A 93 1.97 10.25 3.20
CA LEU A 93 2.42 11.62 2.95
C LEU A 93 3.50 12.08 3.91
N GLU A 94 3.57 11.54 5.12
CA GLU A 94 4.65 11.80 6.07
C GLU A 94 6.05 11.48 5.51
N ASN A 95 6.17 10.63 4.49
CA ASN A 95 7.44 10.13 3.97
C ASN A 95 7.59 10.26 2.45
N ILE A 96 6.65 10.91 1.76
CA ILE A 96 6.59 11.00 0.29
C ILE A 96 7.83 11.65 -0.35
N ASP A 97 8.49 12.55 0.38
CA ASP A 97 9.73 13.22 -0.02
C ASP A 97 11.01 12.42 0.30
N GLN A 98 10.90 11.29 1.00
CA GLN A 98 12.03 10.48 1.44
C GLN A 98 11.87 8.96 1.22
N PRO A 99 11.44 8.49 0.02
CA PRO A 99 11.29 7.05 -0.26
C PRO A 99 12.61 6.27 -0.09
N GLY A 100 13.77 6.92 -0.34
CA GLY A 100 15.08 6.32 -0.10
C GLY A 100 15.32 5.96 1.37
N LEU A 101 14.84 6.77 2.32
CA LEU A 101 14.95 6.46 3.74
C LEU A 101 14.05 5.29 4.13
N VAL A 102 12.84 5.20 3.56
CA VAL A 102 11.91 4.08 3.75
C VAL A 102 12.58 2.77 3.32
N VAL A 103 13.18 2.75 2.13
CA VAL A 103 13.90 1.58 1.61
C VAL A 103 15.11 1.23 2.48
N GLU A 104 15.92 2.20 2.90
CA GLU A 104 17.07 1.94 3.76
C GLU A 104 16.66 1.37 5.13
N ARG A 105 15.48 1.76 5.64
CA ARG A 105 14.92 1.18 6.86
C ARG A 105 14.56 -0.28 6.70
N VAL A 106 13.93 -0.66 5.58
CA VAL A 106 13.66 -2.07 5.27
C VAL A 106 14.98 -2.84 5.17
N ARG A 107 15.98 -2.32 4.45
CA ARG A 107 17.30 -2.95 4.33
C ARG A 107 17.95 -3.18 5.70
N SER A 108 17.96 -2.15 6.53
CA SER A 108 18.48 -2.20 7.89
C SER A 108 17.75 -3.24 8.75
N ALA A 109 16.42 -3.33 8.64
CA ALA A 109 15.62 -4.31 9.37
C ALA A 109 15.89 -5.76 8.92
N VAL A 110 16.11 -6.00 7.62
CA VAL A 110 16.53 -7.31 7.09
C VAL A 110 17.89 -7.72 7.63
N ARG A 111 18.87 -6.81 7.61
CA ARG A 111 20.21 -7.08 8.19
C ARG A 111 20.10 -7.38 9.68
N GLN A 112 19.38 -6.55 10.43
CA GLN A 112 19.14 -6.76 11.86
C GLN A 112 18.46 -8.11 12.14
N HIS A 113 17.49 -8.52 11.32
CA HIS A 113 16.85 -9.83 11.44
C HIS A 113 17.84 -10.98 11.26
N LEU A 114 18.68 -10.93 10.22
CA LEU A 114 19.69 -11.95 9.94
C LEU A 114 20.77 -12.01 11.02
N ASP A 115 21.19 -10.87 11.57
CA ASP A 115 22.15 -10.81 12.68
C ASP A 115 21.57 -11.44 13.94
N GLN A 116 20.32 -11.11 14.29
CA GLN A 116 19.59 -11.74 15.40
C GLN A 116 19.37 -13.24 15.19
N LEU A 117 19.20 -13.68 13.95
CA LEU A 117 19.10 -15.10 13.62
C LEU A 117 20.45 -15.81 13.83
N GLY A 118 21.55 -15.20 13.38
CA GLY A 118 22.91 -15.75 13.56
C GLY A 118 23.38 -15.85 15.01
N GLN A 119 22.78 -15.08 15.92
CA GLN A 119 23.01 -15.24 17.37
C GLN A 119 22.33 -16.48 17.95
N ARG A 120 21.30 -17.03 17.28
CA ARG A 120 20.44 -18.10 17.81
C ARG A 120 20.57 -19.41 17.04
N GLU A 121 21.04 -19.35 15.80
CA GLU A 121 21.03 -20.45 14.85
C GLU A 121 22.42 -20.65 14.22
N ASN A 122 22.64 -21.83 13.63
CA ASN A 122 23.91 -22.10 12.95
C ASN A 122 24.04 -21.34 11.61
N ALA A 123 25.29 -21.18 11.16
CA ALA A 123 25.60 -20.43 9.94
C ALA A 123 24.91 -20.97 8.68
N ALA A 124 24.73 -22.29 8.56
CA ALA A 124 24.06 -22.90 7.41
C ALA A 124 22.58 -22.50 7.34
N LYS A 125 21.88 -22.47 8.47
CA LYS A 125 20.47 -22.02 8.52
C LYS A 125 20.35 -20.54 8.17
N VAL A 126 21.24 -19.69 8.69
CA VAL A 126 21.25 -18.27 8.35
C VAL A 126 21.51 -18.06 6.86
N ALA A 127 22.42 -18.83 6.26
CA ALA A 127 22.70 -18.79 4.83
C ALA A 127 21.45 -19.16 4.00
N HIS A 128 20.74 -20.23 4.36
CA HIS A 128 19.50 -20.62 3.66
C HIS A 128 18.37 -19.58 3.80
N VAL A 129 18.21 -18.94 4.96
CA VAL A 129 17.21 -17.87 5.12
C VAL A 129 17.61 -16.66 4.27
N ARG A 130 18.89 -16.28 4.26
CA ARG A 130 19.41 -15.19 3.43
C ARG A 130 19.16 -15.48 1.94
N GLU A 131 19.49 -16.67 1.46
CA GLU A 131 19.23 -17.09 0.08
C GLU A 131 17.74 -17.06 -0.26
N ALA A 132 16.88 -17.55 0.63
CA ALA A 132 15.43 -17.49 0.43
C ALA A 132 14.91 -16.05 0.32
N LEU A 133 15.42 -15.12 1.12
CA LEU A 133 15.07 -13.70 1.04
C LEU A 133 15.55 -13.07 -0.28
N LEU A 134 16.76 -13.38 -0.72
CA LEU A 134 17.35 -12.86 -1.96
C LEU A 134 16.63 -13.36 -3.21
N GLU A 135 16.07 -14.57 -3.18
CA GLU A 135 15.46 -15.18 -4.36
C GLU A 135 13.93 -15.06 -4.37
N ARG A 136 13.28 -15.00 -3.20
CA ARG A 136 11.81 -15.16 -3.09
C ARG A 136 11.12 -14.12 -2.22
N ALA A 137 11.80 -13.08 -1.74
CA ALA A 137 11.17 -12.02 -0.98
C ALA A 137 11.38 -10.65 -1.65
N SER A 138 10.31 -9.86 -1.75
CA SER A 138 10.35 -8.51 -2.34
C SER A 138 9.66 -7.49 -1.43
N PHE A 139 10.06 -6.22 -1.58
CA PHE A 139 9.42 -5.08 -0.92
C PHE A 139 8.93 -4.07 -1.94
N HIS A 140 7.68 -3.63 -1.83
CA HIS A 140 7.09 -2.62 -2.72
C HIS A 140 6.35 -1.54 -1.94
N LEU A 141 6.17 -0.39 -2.58
CA LEU A 141 5.44 0.75 -2.05
C LEU A 141 4.22 1.06 -2.92
N ALA A 142 3.10 1.40 -2.31
CA ALA A 142 1.97 2.04 -2.98
C ALA A 142 2.01 3.54 -2.70
N SER A 143 2.20 4.38 -3.73
CA SER A 143 2.46 5.81 -3.55
C SER A 143 1.27 6.70 -3.95
N PRO A 144 0.95 7.76 -3.18
CA PRO A 144 1.28 7.90 -1.76
C PRO A 144 0.52 6.88 -0.90
N MET A 145 -0.58 6.31 -1.41
CA MET A 145 -1.33 5.21 -0.81
C MET A 145 -1.94 4.40 -1.94
N ILE A 146 -2.37 3.17 -1.68
CA ILE A 146 -3.00 2.34 -2.71
C ILE A 146 -4.25 2.97 -3.32
N GLU A 147 -4.99 3.81 -2.57
CA GLU A 147 -6.16 4.52 -3.08
C GLU A 147 -5.86 5.41 -4.30
N ALA A 148 -4.62 5.86 -4.47
CA ALA A 148 -4.23 6.65 -5.63
C ALA A 148 -4.46 5.90 -6.94
N TRP A 149 -4.30 4.56 -6.95
CA TRP A 149 -4.49 3.75 -8.14
C TRP A 149 -5.94 3.76 -8.63
N PHE A 150 -6.91 3.91 -7.72
CA PHE A 150 -8.33 3.93 -8.09
C PHE A 150 -8.63 5.08 -9.03
N PHE A 151 -7.95 6.21 -8.87
CA PHE A 151 -8.14 7.40 -9.69
C PHE A 151 -7.68 7.24 -11.15
N GLY A 152 -6.94 6.16 -11.45
CA GLY A 152 -6.62 5.75 -12.82
C GLY A 152 -7.71 4.94 -13.50
N ASP A 153 -8.75 4.50 -12.79
CA ASP A 153 -9.81 3.64 -13.32
C ASP A 153 -11.19 4.05 -12.81
N LEU A 154 -12.02 4.62 -13.70
CA LEU A 154 -13.38 5.04 -13.36
C LEU A 154 -14.26 3.91 -12.82
N GLU A 155 -14.05 2.66 -13.26
CA GLU A 155 -14.82 1.53 -12.73
C GLU A 155 -14.42 1.21 -11.29
N ALA A 156 -13.12 1.25 -10.96
CA ALA A 156 -12.65 1.13 -9.59
C ALA A 156 -13.27 2.21 -8.68
N LEU A 157 -13.37 3.46 -9.16
CA LEU A 157 -14.00 4.55 -8.41
C LEU A 157 -15.50 4.34 -8.16
N LYS A 158 -16.25 3.78 -9.13
CA LYS A 158 -17.65 3.39 -8.91
C LYS A 158 -17.76 2.33 -7.83
N HIS A 159 -16.88 1.33 -7.85
CA HIS A 159 -16.80 0.30 -6.81
C HIS A 159 -16.35 0.84 -5.44
N ALA A 160 -15.59 1.95 -5.43
CA ALA A 160 -15.28 2.70 -4.21
C ALA A 160 -16.49 3.47 -3.64
N GLY A 161 -17.65 3.42 -4.32
CA GLY A 161 -18.89 4.02 -3.87
C GLY A 161 -19.03 5.50 -4.21
N ILE A 162 -18.25 6.02 -5.18
CA ILE A 162 -18.43 7.40 -5.65
C ILE A 162 -19.74 7.50 -6.45
N PRO A 163 -20.65 8.41 -6.08
CA PRO A 163 -21.86 8.67 -6.85
C PRO A 163 -21.60 9.16 -8.28
N ASP A 164 -22.50 8.83 -9.21
CA ASP A 164 -22.37 9.19 -10.64
C ASP A 164 -22.27 10.71 -10.87
N ASP A 165 -22.93 11.53 -10.04
CA ASP A 165 -22.88 13.01 -10.12
C ASP A 165 -21.53 13.61 -9.69
N ARG A 166 -20.61 12.78 -9.18
CA ARG A 166 -19.26 13.16 -8.75
C ARG A 166 -18.17 12.49 -9.58
N LEU A 167 -18.54 11.83 -10.68
CA LEU A 167 -17.63 11.21 -11.63
C LEU A 167 -17.60 12.00 -12.96
N PRO A 168 -16.44 12.09 -13.62
CA PRO A 168 -15.10 11.72 -13.13
C PRO A 168 -14.64 12.69 -12.03
N PRO A 169 -13.74 12.26 -11.12
CA PRO A 169 -13.17 13.15 -10.12
C PRO A 169 -12.30 14.23 -10.76
N GLN A 170 -12.19 15.38 -10.11
CA GLN A 170 -11.33 16.47 -10.56
C GLN A 170 -9.92 16.29 -10.01
N LEU A 171 -8.97 15.96 -10.87
CA LEU A 171 -7.55 15.88 -10.57
C LEU A 171 -6.79 17.00 -11.28
N ARG A 172 -5.62 17.36 -10.77
CA ARG A 172 -4.73 18.26 -11.51
C ARG A 172 -4.41 17.65 -12.88
N ALA A 173 -4.50 18.46 -13.94
CA ALA A 173 -4.24 18.01 -15.30
C ALA A 173 -2.81 17.43 -15.45
N GLY A 174 -2.72 16.26 -16.10
CA GLY A 174 -1.44 15.60 -16.39
C GLY A 174 -0.72 15.01 -15.17
N ILE A 175 -1.40 14.88 -14.02
CA ILE A 175 -0.76 14.36 -12.81
C ILE A 175 -0.41 12.87 -12.93
N ASP A 176 0.71 12.49 -12.35
CA ASP A 176 1.02 11.10 -12.05
C ASP A 176 0.25 10.69 -10.78
N LEU A 177 -0.47 9.57 -10.84
CA LEU A 177 -1.26 9.08 -9.70
C LEU A 177 -0.38 8.82 -8.48
N GLU A 178 0.88 8.44 -8.67
CA GLU A 178 1.83 8.24 -7.57
C GLU A 178 2.31 9.55 -6.93
N HIS A 179 2.04 10.68 -7.59
CA HIS A 179 2.20 12.04 -7.08
C HIS A 179 0.84 12.73 -6.88
N PHE A 180 -0.20 11.93 -6.58
CA PHE A 180 -1.61 12.32 -6.48
C PHE A 180 -1.82 13.79 -6.07
N GLU A 181 -2.59 14.54 -6.86
CA GLU A 181 -2.97 15.91 -6.55
C GLU A 181 -4.32 16.27 -7.19
N THR A 182 -5.20 16.86 -6.39
CA THR A 182 -6.47 17.45 -6.84
C THR A 182 -6.43 18.97 -6.72
N ASP A 183 -7.06 19.67 -7.67
CA ASP A 183 -7.33 21.10 -7.64
C ASP A 183 -8.83 21.40 -7.44
N HIS A 184 -9.58 20.43 -6.89
CA HIS A 184 -11.01 20.56 -6.67
C HIS A 184 -11.31 21.59 -5.58
N GLU A 185 -11.70 22.80 -6.00
CA GLU A 185 -11.92 23.95 -5.11
C GLU A 185 -12.88 23.63 -3.95
N ALA A 186 -14.00 22.96 -4.23
CA ALA A 186 -14.97 22.59 -3.20
C ALA A 186 -14.39 21.66 -2.13
N PHE A 187 -13.43 20.80 -2.49
CA PHE A 187 -12.71 19.97 -1.53
C PHE A 187 -11.68 20.81 -0.75
N SER A 188 -10.94 21.67 -1.45
CA SER A 188 -9.93 22.57 -0.86
C SER A 188 -10.50 23.66 0.04
N SER A 189 -11.78 24.02 -0.10
CA SER A 189 -12.46 24.99 0.76
C SER A 189 -13.34 24.36 1.84
N ASP A 190 -13.56 23.04 1.81
CA ASP A 190 -14.41 22.34 2.79
C ASP A 190 -13.82 22.45 4.20
N ASP A 191 -14.57 22.97 5.16
CA ASP A 191 -14.16 23.14 6.55
C ASP A 191 -14.82 22.11 7.51
N GLY A 192 -15.52 21.13 6.94
CA GLY A 192 -16.22 20.07 7.65
C GLY A 192 -17.52 20.50 8.30
N THR A 193 -17.91 21.79 8.24
CA THR A 193 -19.08 22.31 8.97
C THR A 193 -20.40 21.65 8.57
N HIS A 194 -20.48 21.11 7.36
CA HIS A 194 -21.65 20.37 6.86
C HIS A 194 -21.72 18.90 7.30
N CYS A 195 -20.71 18.39 8.01
CA CYS A 195 -20.72 17.00 8.49
C CYS A 195 -21.58 16.84 9.76
N THR A 196 -22.74 16.23 9.60
CA THR A 196 -23.70 15.93 10.69
C THR A 196 -23.10 15.06 11.80
N ALA A 197 -22.19 14.12 11.46
CA ALA A 197 -21.50 13.28 12.44
C ALA A 197 -20.66 14.12 13.41
N MET A 198 -19.97 15.17 12.94
CA MET A 198 -19.20 16.09 13.80
C MET A 198 -20.08 16.75 14.86
N HIS A 199 -21.25 17.25 14.44
CA HIS A 199 -22.21 17.92 15.32
C HIS A 199 -22.78 16.98 16.38
N ALA A 200 -23.03 15.73 16.01
CA ALA A 200 -23.57 14.72 16.93
C ALA A 200 -22.57 14.32 18.04
N SER A 201 -21.27 14.36 17.74
CA SER A 201 -20.21 13.86 18.63
C SER A 201 -19.42 14.95 19.37
N ALA A 202 -19.55 16.23 18.97
CA ALA A 202 -19.14 17.39 19.76
C ALA A 202 -19.72 17.40 21.20
N ARG A 203 -20.89 16.77 21.40
CA ARG A 203 -21.53 16.62 22.72
C ARG A 203 -20.81 15.65 23.68
N ARG A 204 -19.75 14.95 23.24
CA ARG A 204 -19.03 13.90 24.01
C ARG A 204 -17.54 14.19 24.28
N GLY A 205 -17.09 15.43 24.11
CA GLY A 205 -15.78 15.88 24.64
C GLY A 205 -14.63 16.04 23.63
N SER A 206 -14.81 15.66 22.37
CA SER A 206 -14.02 16.12 21.21
C SER A 206 -14.72 15.67 19.92
N PRO A 207 -15.12 16.57 19.02
CA PRO A 207 -15.73 16.13 17.76
C PRO A 207 -14.69 15.37 16.92
N PRO A 208 -14.98 14.13 16.47
CA PRO A 208 -14.19 13.48 15.45
C PRO A 208 -14.19 14.39 14.22
N ARG A 209 -13.01 14.74 13.74
CA ARG A 209 -12.87 15.47 12.48
C ARG A 209 -13.35 14.56 11.34
N PRO A 210 -13.97 15.09 10.27
CA PRO A 210 -14.28 14.30 9.10
C PRO A 210 -12.99 13.67 8.58
N ARG A 211 -13.09 12.43 8.10
CA ARG A 211 -11.91 11.66 7.66
C ARG A 211 -11.14 12.32 6.51
N TRP A 212 -11.80 13.22 5.77
CA TRP A 212 -11.17 14.00 4.70
C TRP A 212 -10.47 15.28 5.17
N MET A 213 -10.53 15.59 6.47
CA MET A 213 -9.82 16.71 7.06
C MET A 213 -8.55 16.24 7.77
N LEU A 214 -7.40 16.56 7.20
CA LEU A 214 -6.12 16.27 7.80
C LEU A 214 -5.78 17.27 8.90
N LYS A 215 -4.94 16.85 9.86
CA LYS A 215 -4.35 17.77 10.82
C LYS A 215 -3.26 18.58 10.13
N ALA A 216 -3.25 19.89 10.30
CA ALA A 216 -2.17 20.73 9.79
C ALA A 216 -0.79 20.26 10.32
N ARG A 217 0.19 20.16 9.41
CA ARG A 217 1.58 19.79 9.69
C ARG A 217 2.51 20.85 9.09
N PRO A 218 2.74 21.98 9.78
CA PRO A 218 3.60 23.05 9.28
C PRO A 218 5.05 22.60 9.02
N ASP A 219 5.48 21.52 9.67
CA ASP A 219 6.77 20.87 9.50
C ASP A 219 6.91 20.09 8.19
N LEU A 220 5.79 19.77 7.52
CA LEU A 220 5.74 18.96 6.30
C LEU A 220 4.92 19.68 5.21
N PRO A 221 5.54 20.52 4.37
CA PRO A 221 4.82 21.29 3.35
C PRO A 221 4.03 20.45 2.35
N HIS A 222 4.47 19.21 2.09
CA HIS A 222 3.80 18.25 1.20
C HIS A 222 2.59 17.57 1.87
N TYR A 223 2.41 17.70 3.18
CA TYR A 223 1.31 17.11 3.93
C TYR A 223 0.06 17.99 3.80
N GLN A 224 -0.59 17.87 2.65
CA GLN A 224 -1.79 18.62 2.27
C GLN A 224 -2.90 17.65 1.88
N ARG A 225 -4.16 18.01 2.17
CA ARG A 225 -5.30 17.11 1.88
C ARG A 225 -5.50 16.91 0.39
N GLU A 226 -5.14 17.90 -0.41
CA GLU A 226 -5.14 17.91 -1.87
C GLU A 226 -4.22 16.83 -2.45
N ARG A 227 -3.25 16.38 -1.65
CA ARG A 227 -2.29 15.31 -2.00
C ARG A 227 -2.64 13.96 -1.38
N HIS A 228 -3.74 13.87 -0.63
CA HIS A 228 -4.10 12.68 0.13
C HIS A 228 -5.26 11.93 -0.56
N PRO A 229 -4.98 10.87 -1.35
CA PRO A 229 -5.99 10.21 -2.19
C PRO A 229 -7.16 9.67 -1.36
N LYS A 230 -6.89 9.03 -0.21
CA LYS A 230 -7.90 8.53 0.71
C LYS A 230 -8.79 9.62 1.31
N ALA A 231 -8.26 10.82 1.56
CA ALA A 231 -9.04 11.95 2.06
C ALA A 231 -9.99 12.46 0.97
N TYR A 232 -9.49 12.62 -0.26
CA TYR A 232 -10.30 13.03 -1.39
C TYR A 232 -11.37 11.99 -1.73
N LEU A 233 -11.02 10.71 -1.75
CA LEU A 233 -11.96 9.61 -1.96
C LEU A 233 -13.06 9.59 -0.91
N THR A 234 -12.71 9.73 0.37
CA THR A 234 -13.69 9.84 1.46
C THR A 234 -14.63 11.05 1.25
N TRP A 235 -14.10 12.19 0.81
CA TRP A 235 -14.89 13.39 0.52
C TRP A 235 -15.81 13.23 -0.68
N LEU A 236 -15.37 12.53 -1.73
CA LEU A 236 -16.18 12.17 -2.88
C LEU A 236 -17.28 11.19 -2.52
N CYS A 237 -17.06 10.31 -1.55
CA CYS A 237 -18.06 9.41 -0.98
C CYS A 237 -18.88 10.04 0.17
N ARG A 238 -18.87 11.37 0.32
CA ARG A 238 -19.60 12.03 1.42
C ARG A 238 -21.09 11.74 1.37
N ASN A 239 -21.66 11.39 2.52
CA ASN A 239 -23.09 11.14 2.71
C ASN A 239 -23.51 11.70 4.08
N ALA A 240 -24.39 12.70 4.08
CA ALA A 240 -24.87 13.36 5.30
C ALA A 240 -25.70 12.46 6.21
N GLU A 241 -26.25 11.36 5.68
CA GLU A 241 -27.01 10.36 6.45
C GLU A 241 -26.10 9.40 7.23
N GLU A 242 -24.82 9.30 6.86
CA GLU A 242 -23.84 8.43 7.53
C GLU A 242 -23.38 9.04 8.86
N LYS A 243 -23.97 8.53 9.94
CA LYS A 243 -23.86 9.09 11.30
C LYS A 243 -22.47 8.98 11.91
N ARG A 244 -21.59 8.10 11.41
CA ARG A 244 -20.26 7.89 12.01
C ARG A 244 -19.20 8.83 11.45
N CYS A 245 -19.17 9.04 10.15
CA CYS A 245 -18.07 9.75 9.48
C CYS A 245 -18.48 10.60 8.28
N CYS A 246 -19.79 10.77 8.03
CA CYS A 246 -20.33 11.53 6.90
C CYS A 246 -19.82 11.04 5.53
N SER A 247 -19.41 9.77 5.42
CA SER A 247 -18.88 9.18 4.20
C SER A 247 -19.16 7.69 4.19
N THR A 248 -19.60 7.17 3.04
CA THR A 248 -19.86 5.74 2.86
C THR A 248 -18.58 4.93 2.64
N TYR A 249 -17.45 5.56 2.32
CA TYR A 249 -16.21 4.84 2.04
C TYR A 249 -15.64 4.11 3.27
N ARG A 250 -15.44 2.80 3.14
CA ARG A 250 -14.72 1.95 4.09
C ARG A 250 -13.69 1.13 3.34
N GLU A 251 -12.44 1.18 3.78
CA GLU A 251 -11.33 0.42 3.19
C GLU A 251 -11.66 -1.08 3.08
N THR A 252 -12.34 -1.65 4.08
CA THR A 252 -12.66 -3.08 4.11
C THR A 252 -13.78 -3.53 3.17
N HIS A 253 -14.57 -2.60 2.64
CA HIS A 253 -15.69 -2.90 1.74
C HIS A 253 -15.50 -2.20 0.40
N GLU A 254 -15.71 -0.88 0.36
CA GLU A 254 -15.63 -0.08 -0.86
C GLU A 254 -14.20 -0.02 -1.40
N GLY A 255 -13.20 0.16 -0.52
CA GLY A 255 -11.77 0.15 -0.94
C GLY A 255 -11.37 -1.20 -1.54
N ALA A 256 -11.67 -2.29 -0.83
CA ALA A 256 -11.41 -3.63 -1.32
C ALA A 256 -12.17 -3.94 -2.64
N ALA A 257 -13.42 -3.50 -2.77
CA ALA A 257 -14.19 -3.67 -4.01
C ALA A 257 -13.56 -2.90 -5.18
N ALA A 258 -13.10 -1.66 -4.95
CA ALA A 258 -12.38 -0.88 -5.93
C ALA A 258 -11.09 -1.58 -6.39
N LEU A 259 -10.32 -2.08 -5.43
CA LEU A 259 -9.06 -2.78 -5.72
C LEU A 259 -9.28 -4.09 -6.50
N ARG A 260 -10.32 -4.86 -6.17
CA ARG A 260 -10.73 -6.07 -6.93
C ARG A 260 -11.13 -5.75 -8.37
N ALA A 261 -11.81 -4.62 -8.57
CA ALA A 261 -12.28 -4.19 -9.87
C ALA A 261 -11.19 -3.57 -10.74
N LEU A 262 -10.11 -3.06 -10.13
CA LEU A 262 -9.04 -2.28 -10.75
C LEU A 262 -8.54 -2.85 -12.07
N ARG A 263 -8.53 -2.00 -13.09
CA ARG A 263 -8.00 -2.29 -14.42
C ARG A 263 -6.64 -1.66 -14.62
N TRP A 264 -5.60 -2.48 -14.50
CA TRP A 264 -4.21 -2.05 -14.57
C TRP A 264 -3.82 -1.40 -15.91
N GLU A 265 -4.48 -1.78 -17.00
CA GLU A 265 -4.31 -1.15 -18.31
C GLU A 265 -4.73 0.33 -18.32
N GLN A 266 -5.65 0.73 -17.45
CA GLN A 266 -6.07 2.13 -17.27
C GLN A 266 -5.09 2.86 -16.36
N VAL A 267 -4.75 2.26 -15.21
CA VAL A 267 -3.82 2.83 -14.23
C VAL A 267 -2.43 3.10 -14.85
N LEU A 268 -1.96 2.19 -15.70
CA LEU A 268 -0.63 2.24 -16.31
C LEU A 268 -0.66 2.67 -17.78
N GLN A 269 -1.72 3.38 -18.21
CA GLN A 269 -1.85 3.82 -19.59
C GLN A 269 -0.71 4.76 -20.01
N THR A 270 -0.23 5.61 -19.10
CA THR A 270 0.84 6.58 -19.36
C THR A 270 2.22 6.00 -18.99
N PRO A 271 3.16 5.84 -19.94
CA PRO A 271 4.47 5.20 -19.69
C PRO A 271 5.31 5.81 -18.56
N GLY A 272 5.25 7.14 -18.40
CA GLY A 272 6.01 7.87 -17.38
C GLY A 272 5.36 7.93 -16.00
N HIS A 273 4.15 7.40 -15.83
CA HIS A 273 3.39 7.41 -14.57
C HIS A 273 3.39 6.02 -13.92
N GLY A 274 3.05 5.95 -12.63
CA GLY A 274 2.85 4.68 -11.93
C GLY A 274 4.14 3.87 -11.78
N ARG A 275 5.27 4.52 -11.50
CA ARG A 275 6.60 3.90 -11.49
C ARG A 275 6.77 2.86 -10.38
N PHE A 276 6.19 3.06 -9.20
CA PHE A 276 6.19 2.08 -8.11
C PHE A 276 5.28 0.89 -8.43
N ALA A 277 4.08 1.14 -8.95
CA ALA A 277 3.15 0.11 -9.43
C ALA A 277 3.78 -0.74 -10.54
N ARG A 278 4.48 -0.11 -11.50
CA ARG A 278 5.23 -0.82 -12.54
C ARG A 278 6.33 -1.70 -11.97
N ALA A 279 7.08 -1.22 -10.98
CA ALA A 279 8.10 -2.02 -10.31
C ALA A 279 7.51 -3.27 -9.64
N LEU A 280 6.35 -3.15 -8.98
CA LEU A 280 5.62 -4.29 -8.43
C LEU A 280 5.21 -5.29 -9.51
N LEU A 281 4.52 -4.83 -10.56
CA LEU A 281 4.00 -5.74 -11.58
C LEU A 281 5.11 -6.38 -12.41
N ARG A 282 6.22 -5.69 -12.65
CA ARG A 282 7.38 -6.27 -13.36
C ARG A 282 8.13 -7.27 -12.49
N ASP A 283 8.28 -7.02 -11.20
CA ASP A 283 8.87 -7.99 -10.27
C ASP A 283 8.02 -9.27 -10.17
N LEU A 284 6.69 -9.13 -10.13
CA LEU A 284 5.77 -10.26 -10.23
C LEU A 284 5.90 -10.98 -11.57
N ALA A 285 5.89 -10.25 -12.69
CA ALA A 285 5.97 -10.86 -14.01
C ALA A 285 7.29 -11.60 -14.28
N ASP A 286 8.39 -11.15 -13.68
CA ASP A 286 9.69 -11.80 -13.80
C ASP A 286 9.72 -13.22 -13.21
N ILE A 287 8.91 -13.50 -12.17
CA ILE A 287 8.83 -14.84 -11.57
C ILE A 287 7.60 -15.64 -12.02
N LEU A 288 6.47 -14.98 -12.23
CA LEU A 288 5.21 -15.63 -12.58
C LEU A 288 5.04 -15.82 -14.11
N GLY A 289 5.80 -15.08 -14.92
CA GLY A 289 5.53 -14.91 -16.35
C GLY A 289 4.66 -13.69 -16.62
N PRO A 290 4.43 -13.34 -17.89
CA PRO A 290 3.70 -12.12 -18.26
C PRO A 290 2.24 -12.15 -17.75
N PRO A 291 1.65 -10.99 -17.41
CA PRO A 291 0.24 -10.91 -17.07
C PRO A 291 -0.65 -11.26 -18.28
N THR A 292 -1.89 -11.65 -18.01
CA THR A 292 -2.88 -12.00 -19.05
C THR A 292 -3.34 -10.83 -19.90
N VAL A 293 -3.22 -9.61 -19.38
CA VAL A 293 -3.49 -8.38 -20.12
C VAL A 293 -2.18 -7.71 -20.50
N ALA A 294 -2.12 -7.16 -21.72
CA ALA A 294 -0.96 -6.38 -22.15
C ALA A 294 -0.95 -5.04 -21.40
N LEU A 295 0.11 -4.81 -20.63
CA LEU A 295 0.35 -3.54 -19.96
C LEU A 295 1.28 -2.68 -20.83
N THR A 296 0.99 -1.38 -20.92
CA THR A 296 1.87 -0.44 -21.61
C THR A 296 3.26 -0.46 -20.98
N ASP A 297 4.32 -0.53 -21.79
CA ASP A 297 5.68 -0.40 -21.29
C ASP A 297 5.93 0.98 -20.68
N GLY A 298 6.78 1.04 -19.65
CA GLY A 298 7.07 2.28 -18.96
C GLY A 298 8.29 2.20 -18.05
N GLU A 299 8.54 3.29 -17.33
CA GLU A 299 9.66 3.39 -16.39
C GLU A 299 9.28 2.79 -15.03
N GLU A 300 10.21 2.06 -14.42
CA GLU A 300 10.07 1.61 -13.04
C GLU A 300 10.71 2.60 -12.08
N HIS A 301 10.30 2.57 -10.82
CA HIS A 301 10.98 3.33 -9.78
C HIS A 301 12.30 2.63 -9.43
N PRO A 302 13.47 3.31 -9.55
CA PRO A 302 14.78 2.66 -9.46
C PRO A 302 15.07 2.05 -8.09
N LEU A 303 14.42 2.57 -7.03
CA LEU A 303 14.58 2.06 -5.68
C LEU A 303 13.98 0.65 -5.47
N LEU A 304 12.96 0.27 -6.26
CA LEU A 304 12.20 -0.97 -6.08
C LEU A 304 12.23 -1.89 -7.31
N SER A 305 12.77 -1.41 -8.43
CA SER A 305 12.89 -2.19 -9.66
C SER A 305 13.98 -3.25 -9.52
N ARG A 306 13.66 -4.49 -9.88
CA ARG A 306 14.62 -5.60 -9.85
C ARG A 306 15.83 -5.35 -10.76
N SER A 307 15.62 -4.73 -11.92
CA SER A 307 16.68 -4.42 -12.88
C SER A 307 17.75 -3.47 -12.34
N ASN A 308 17.41 -2.67 -11.31
CA ASN A 308 18.34 -1.75 -10.64
C ASN A 308 18.70 -2.20 -9.21
N ALA A 309 18.38 -3.45 -8.83
CA ALA A 309 18.69 -3.95 -7.50
C ALA A 309 20.21 -3.90 -7.26
N PRO A 310 20.67 -3.38 -6.10
CA PRO A 310 22.09 -3.22 -5.82
C PRO A 310 22.79 -4.58 -5.66
N MET A 311 24.11 -4.59 -5.84
CA MET A 311 24.92 -5.81 -5.70
C MET A 311 24.91 -6.38 -4.27
N ASP A 312 24.77 -5.51 -3.26
CA ASP A 312 24.65 -5.87 -1.84
C ASP A 312 23.18 -6.00 -1.41
N ARG A 313 22.30 -6.41 -2.33
CA ARG A 313 20.89 -6.65 -2.04
C ARG A 313 20.70 -7.60 -0.85
N VAL A 314 19.62 -7.39 -0.11
CA VAL A 314 19.16 -8.16 1.05
C VAL A 314 17.81 -8.83 0.80
N LEU A 315 17.05 -8.36 -0.18
CA LEU A 315 15.86 -8.98 -0.76
C LEU A 315 16.06 -9.16 -2.28
N ARG A 316 15.08 -9.71 -2.99
CA ARG A 316 15.09 -9.89 -4.45
C ARG A 316 15.25 -8.56 -5.21
N ASN A 317 14.57 -7.52 -4.76
CA ASN A 317 14.55 -6.20 -5.40
C ASN A 317 15.19 -5.07 -4.58
N LEU A 318 15.63 -5.35 -3.34
CA LEU A 318 16.32 -4.41 -2.47
C LEU A 318 17.71 -4.90 -2.12
#